data_AF-A0A7V4G140-F1
#
_entry.id   AF-A0A7V4G140-F1
#
_cell.length_a   1.000
_cell.length_b   1.000
_cell.length_c   1.000
_cell.angle_alpha   90.00
_cell.angle_beta   90.00
_cell.angle_gamma   90.00
#
_symmetry.space_group_name_H-M   'P 1'
#
loop_
_entity.id
_entity.type
_entity.pdbx_description
1 polymer ?
#
loop_
_entity_poly.entity_id
_entity_poly.type
_entity_poly.pdbx_seq_one_letter_code
_entity_poly.pdbx_strand_id
1 'polypeptide(L)'
;MQILKGIAVSPGVAQATAIVLDAEEMVIPRRLIAEDDVPNELARFNAALERASEELSGLRSTFAETFGDQLGDIFEVHRSILQSEQLQKA
;
A
#
# COMPACT_ATOMS: atom_id res chain seq x y z
N MET A 1 -15.04 10.25 34.20
CA MET A 1 -13.70 10.28 33.59
C MET A 1 -13.37 8.87 33.13
N GLN A 2 -13.16 8.64 31.84
CA GLN A 2 -12.72 7.32 31.36
C GLN A 2 -11.19 7.29 31.37
N ILE A 3 -10.61 6.28 32.02
CA ILE A 3 -9.17 6.02 31.98
C ILE A 3 -8.94 4.94 30.93
N LEU A 4 -8.22 5.27 29.87
CA LEU A 4 -7.80 4.32 28.84
C LEU A 4 -6.46 3.69 29.26
N LYS A 5 -6.39 2.36 29.33
CA LYS A 5 -5.19 1.61 29.72
C LYS A 5 -4.86 0.56 28.66
N GLY A 6 -3.62 0.55 28.20
CA GLY A 6 -3.11 -0.40 27.20
C GLY A 6 -1.72 -0.93 27.56
N ILE A 7 -1.02 -1.48 26.56
CA ILE A 7 0.37 -1.94 26.69
C ILE A 7 1.31 -0.76 26.42
N ALA A 8 2.19 -0.43 27.36
CA ALA A 8 3.15 0.66 27.20
C ALA A 8 4.33 0.23 26.32
N VAL A 9 4.48 0.85 25.14
CA VAL A 9 5.56 0.56 24.18
C VAL A 9 6.82 1.38 24.46
N SER A 10 6.66 2.65 24.85
CA SER A 10 7.76 3.58 25.13
C SER A 10 7.40 4.53 26.29
N PRO A 11 8.33 4.86 27.20
CA PRO A 11 8.08 5.80 28.28
C PRO A 11 8.01 7.26 27.79
N GLY A 12 7.13 8.07 28.37
CA GLY A 12 7.04 9.51 28.08
C GLY A 12 5.67 10.12 28.33
N VAL A 13 5.57 11.44 28.19
CA VAL A 13 4.32 12.21 28.22
C VAL A 13 4.27 13.09 26.97
N ALA A 14 3.18 13.01 26.20
CA ALA A 14 2.95 13.84 25.02
C ALA A 14 1.55 14.47 25.08
N GLN A 15 1.43 15.73 24.64
CA GLN A 15 0.16 16.45 24.55
C GLN A 15 0.04 17.09 23.17
N ALA A 16 -0.88 16.58 22.35
CA ALA A 16 -1.15 17.06 21.00
C ALA A 16 -2.57 16.66 20.57
N THR A 17 -3.04 17.21 19.46
CA THR A 17 -4.28 16.77 18.81
C THR A 17 -4.08 15.36 18.25
N ALA A 18 -4.98 14.44 18.59
CA ALA A 18 -4.97 13.09 18.02
C ALA A 18 -5.52 13.11 16.59
N ILE A 19 -4.87 12.39 15.68
CA ILE A 19 -5.39 12.10 14.34
C ILE A 19 -5.92 10.67 14.37
N VAL A 20 -7.20 10.51 14.07
CA VAL A 20 -7.84 9.20 13.92
C VAL A 20 -7.76 8.82 12.45
N LEU A 21 -6.93 7.83 12.13
CA LEU A 21 -6.90 7.21 10.81
C LEU A 21 -7.92 6.08 10.82
N ASP A 22 -9.07 6.32 10.19
CA ASP A 22 -10.05 5.27 9.98
C ASP A 22 -9.64 4.44 8.76
N ALA A 23 -9.86 3.13 8.83
CA ALA A 23 -9.67 2.25 7.69
C ALA A 23 -10.99 2.19 6.93
N GLU A 24 -11.12 2.96 5.85
CA GLU A 24 -12.28 2.82 4.98
C GLU A 24 -12.36 1.37 4.45
N GLU A 25 -13.47 0.69 4.73
CA GLU A 25 -13.76 -0.60 4.10
C GLU A 25 -14.01 -0.37 2.60
N MET A 26 -13.02 -0.70 1.77
CA MET A 26 -13.19 -0.67 0.33
C MET A 26 -14.01 -1.88 -0.13
N VAL A 27 -15.29 -1.67 -0.43
CA VAL A 27 -16.15 -2.70 -1.02
C VAL A 27 -15.76 -2.90 -2.49
N ILE A 28 -15.30 -4.11 -2.84
CA ILE A 28 -14.98 -4.50 -4.23
C ILE A 28 -16.15 -5.32 -4.80
N PRO A 29 -17.10 -4.70 -5.54
CA PRO A 29 -18.24 -5.42 -6.09
C PRO A 29 -17.82 -6.30 -7.26
N ARG A 30 -18.36 -7.53 -7.30
CA ARG A 30 -18.27 -8.39 -8.48
C ARG A 30 -19.26 -7.91 -9.53
N ARG A 31 -18.79 -7.64 -10.74
CA ARG A 31 -19.59 -7.21 -11.88
C ARG A 31 -19.22 -8.04 -13.11
N LEU A 32 -20.21 -8.36 -13.93
CA LEU A 32 -19.98 -8.88 -15.27
C LEU A 32 -19.76 -7.70 -16.22
N ILE A 33 -18.83 -7.85 -17.14
CA ILE A 33 -18.50 -6.86 -18.17
C ILE A 33 -18.84 -7.43 -19.55
N ALA A 34 -19.05 -6.56 -20.54
CA ALA A 34 -19.18 -7.02 -21.93
C ALA A 34 -17.82 -7.45 -22.47
N GLU A 35 -17.80 -8.32 -23.49
CA GLU A 35 -16.54 -8.75 -24.13
C GLU A 35 -15.76 -7.56 -24.71
N ASP A 36 -16.47 -6.55 -25.24
CA ASP A 36 -15.89 -5.32 -25.78
C ASP A 36 -15.20 -4.44 -24.72
N ASP A 37 -15.53 -4.62 -23.43
CA ASP A 37 -14.93 -3.86 -22.32
C ASP A 37 -13.63 -4.49 -21.81
N VAL A 38 -13.36 -5.76 -22.14
CA VAL A 38 -12.17 -6.50 -21.65
C VAL A 38 -10.85 -5.75 -21.94
N PRO A 39 -10.60 -5.21 -23.16
CA PRO A 39 -9.37 -4.47 -23.43
C PRO A 39 -9.21 -3.22 -22.56
N ASN A 40 -10.31 -2.52 -22.26
CA ASN A 40 -10.29 -1.32 -21.42
C ASN A 40 -9.98 -1.65 -19.97
N GLU A 41 -10.54 -2.75 -19.45
CA GLU A 41 -10.28 -3.22 -18.09
C GLU A 41 -8.82 -3.69 -17.93
N LEU A 42 -8.26 -4.38 -18.92
CA LEU A 42 -6.84 -4.75 -18.95
C LEU A 42 -5.93 -3.52 -19.00
N ALA A 43 -6.26 -2.51 -19.82
CA ALA A 43 -5.53 -1.25 -19.85
C ALA A 43 -5.56 -0.53 -18.49
N ARG A 44 -6.73 -0.52 -17.82
CA ARG A 44 -6.87 0.06 -16.48
C ARG A 44 -6.04 -0.69 -15.44
N PHE A 45 -5.99 -2.01 -15.52
CA PHE A 45 -5.17 -2.84 -14.65
C PHE A 45 -3.68 -2.56 -14.83
N ASN A 46 -3.19 -2.53 -16.08
CA ASN A 46 -1.78 -2.23 -16.37
C ASN A 46 -1.38 -0.83 -15.87
N ALA A 47 -2.22 0.18 -16.11
CA ALA A 47 -1.99 1.53 -15.58
C ALA A 47 -2.02 1.59 -14.04
N ALA A 48 -2.74 0.70 -13.37
CA ALA A 48 -2.70 0.59 -11.91
C ALA A 48 -1.41 -0.09 -11.42
N LEU A 49 -0.92 -1.12 -12.12
CA LEU A 49 0.36 -1.76 -11.82
C LEU A 49 1.53 -0.80 -11.97
N GLU A 50 1.55 0.01 -13.02
CA GLU A 50 2.59 1.03 -13.24
C GLU A 50 2.63 2.03 -12.09
N ARG A 51 1.47 2.62 -11.75
CA ARG A 51 1.37 3.59 -10.63
C ARG A 51 1.80 2.97 -9.30
N ALA A 52 1.35 1.76 -8.99
CA ALA A 52 1.75 1.07 -7.76
C ALA A 52 3.26 0.77 -7.73
N SER A 53 3.87 0.45 -8.87
CA SER A 53 5.32 0.23 -8.97
C SER A 53 6.11 1.51 -8.72
N GLU A 54 5.65 2.65 -9.26
CA GLU A 54 6.24 3.97 -9.01
C GLU A 54 6.14 4.38 -7.54
N GLU A 55 4.98 4.19 -6.92
CA GLU A 55 4.76 4.47 -5.49
C GLU A 55 5.72 3.67 -4.60
N LEU A 56 5.87 2.36 -4.87
CA LEU A 56 6.81 1.50 -4.13
C LEU A 56 8.27 1.91 -4.34
N SER A 57 8.63 2.34 -5.56
CA SER A 57 9.98 2.86 -5.82
C SER A 57 10.24 4.14 -5.02
N GLY A 58 9.25 5.03 -4.89
CA GLY A 58 9.35 6.23 -4.07
C GLY A 58 9.49 5.92 -2.58
N LEU A 59 8.71 4.96 -2.07
CA LEU A 59 8.81 4.47 -0.70
C LEU A 59 10.17 3.84 -0.41
N ARG A 60 10.70 3.01 -1.33
CA ARG A 60 12.04 2.43 -1.22
C ARG A 60 13.09 3.52 -1.01
N SER A 61 13.13 4.54 -1.89
CA SER A 61 14.12 5.61 -1.81
C SER A 61 14.00 6.39 -0.50
N THR A 62 12.78 6.77 -0.11
CA THR A 62 12.53 7.54 1.12
C THR A 62 13.00 6.79 2.37
N PHE A 63 12.70 5.49 2.45
CA PHE A 63 13.08 4.66 3.59
C PHE A 63 14.56 4.29 3.60
N ALA A 64 15.17 4.05 2.43
CA ALA A 64 16.60 3.82 2.33
C ALA A 64 17.40 5.05 2.80
N GLU A 65 16.97 6.25 2.41
CA GLU A 65 17.60 7.51 2.84
C GLU A 65 17.45 7.77 4.34
N THR A 66 16.28 7.48 4.91
CA THR A 66 15.96 7.83 6.31
C THR A 66 16.42 6.76 7.32
N PHE A 67 16.33 5.49 6.94
CA PHE A 67 16.49 4.35 7.85
C PHE A 67 17.50 3.29 7.36
N GLY A 68 18.11 3.48 6.19
CA GLY A 68 19.11 2.59 5.61
C GLY A 68 18.55 1.56 4.63
N ASP A 69 19.43 1.01 3.80
CA ASP A 69 19.06 0.16 2.66
C ASP A 69 18.25 -1.08 3.05
N GLN A 70 18.50 -1.68 4.22
CA GLN A 70 17.77 -2.88 4.66
C GLN A 70 16.26 -2.67 4.78
N LEU A 71 15.83 -1.47 5.19
CA LEU A 71 14.40 -1.14 5.27
C LEU A 71 13.84 -0.78 3.89
N GLY A 72 14.66 -0.20 3.01
CA GLY A 72 14.30 0.02 1.61
C GLY A 72 14.01 -1.29 0.87
N ASP A 73 14.82 -2.32 1.09
CA ASP A 73 14.72 -3.62 0.40
C ASP A 73 13.37 -4.33 0.64
N ILE A 74 12.68 -4.04 1.75
CA ILE A 74 11.33 -4.53 2.00
C ILE A 74 10.41 -4.12 0.84
N PHE A 75 10.46 -2.86 0.40
CA PHE A 75 9.61 -2.37 -0.69
C PHE A 75 10.02 -2.92 -2.06
N GLU A 76 11.30 -3.26 -2.25
CA GLU A 76 11.76 -3.90 -3.48
C GLU A 76 11.18 -5.31 -3.65
N VAL A 77 11.02 -6.06 -2.55
CA VAL A 77 10.33 -7.36 -2.56
C VAL A 77 8.86 -7.19 -2.98
N HIS A 78 8.17 -6.20 -2.44
CA HIS A 78 6.77 -5.92 -2.81
C HIS A 78 6.64 -5.54 -4.29
N ARG A 79 7.59 -4.74 -4.80
CA ARG A 79 7.66 -4.39 -6.23
C ARG A 79 7.91 -5.61 -7.11
N SER A 80 8.80 -6.51 -6.69
CA SER A 80 9.09 -7.75 -7.40
C SER A 80 7.84 -8.64 -7.55
N ILE A 81 6.98 -8.67 -6.53
CA ILE A 81 5.70 -9.41 -6.58
C ILE A 81 4.77 -8.82 -7.64
N LEU A 82 4.66 -7.49 -7.72
CA LEU A 82 3.85 -6.81 -8.73
C LEU A 82 4.33 -7.07 -10.16
N GLN A 83 5.64 -7.29 -10.34
CA GLN A 83 6.26 -7.56 -11.63
C GLN A 83 6.32 -9.06 -11.97
N SER A 84 5.80 -9.93 -11.10
CA SER A 84 5.83 -11.37 -11.31
C SER A 84 5.02 -11.77 -12.54
N GLU A 85 5.52 -12.76 -13.28
CA GLU A 85 4.79 -13.31 -14.43
C GLU A 85 3.42 -13.88 -14.04
N GLN A 86 3.26 -14.37 -12.81
CA GLN A 86 1.99 -14.90 -12.34
C GLN A 86 0.90 -13.82 -12.27
N LEU A 87 1.28 -12.59 -11.93
CA LEU A 87 0.35 -11.47 -11.86
C LEU A 87 0.12 -10.83 -13.23
N GLN A 88 1.13 -10.80 -14.10
CA GLN A 88 1.03 -10.21 -15.44
C GLN A 88 0.31 -11.09 -16.47
N LYS A 89 0.15 -12.38 -16.20
CA LYS A 89 -0.53 -13.35 -17.09
C LYS A 89 -2.00 -13.57 -16.74
N ALA A 90 -2.53 -12.89 -15.71
CA ALA A 90 -3.92 -12.94 -15.30
C ALA A 90 -4.78 -11.96 -16.11
#